data_AF-A0A9P5ALP0-F1
#
_entry.id   AF-A0A9P5ALP0-F1
#
_cell.length_a   1.000
_cell.length_b   1.000
_cell.length_c   1.000
_cell.angle_alpha   90.00
_cell.angle_beta   90.00
_cell.angle_gamma   90.00
#
_symmetry.space_group_name_H-M   'P 1'
#
loop_
_entity.id
_entity.type
_entity.pdbx_description
1 polymer ?
#
loop_
_entity_poly.entity_id
_entity_poly.type
_entity_poly.pdbx_seq_one_letter_code
_entity_poly.pdbx_strand_id
1 'polypeptide(L)'
;MSALCNYSHPELQITDGLARQDTGRLFPYNPEFYNNASGLYGPGTIYCWYMLLVSVLASWAFYEADEDGYKRPGLSSDLLGALAYPVFAATDLVAQSMCMLGMQKRALAIFCLRNPGVELDTFGPFNTTQLDLNHIPPDTLRLGQKVIDITGPLPICYSAAPFLLILIFGPIVRAAWTEDWEPKPSACWVINVTYGYITLMLIIFHFSLGDIWVSSFIALYEALIPVVQLIVYLMAAFDALSFLAGIVMLVVSMVERDQAATLEALKGVGGAIFLGGTLVVPTLYMSQRNRVTTVPDLGIKVSERDQLATLIVGAVTLTFTAVEVFKKILRWRHQEAMDEELQMLPAVEASNTSHRGSASSDEHTASRSETRQHQ
;
A
#
# COMPACT_ATOMS: atom_id res chain seq x y z
N MET A 1 13.63 -6.18 -33.22
CA MET A 1 13.73 -6.77 -31.86
C MET A 1 14.32 -5.80 -30.84
N SER A 2 15.57 -5.30 -30.94
CA SER A 2 16.06 -4.19 -30.07
C SER A 2 15.38 -2.84 -30.35
N ALA A 3 14.73 -2.72 -31.51
CA ALA A 3 13.92 -1.57 -31.87
C ALA A 3 12.81 -1.24 -30.84
N LEU A 4 12.26 -2.21 -30.11
CA LEU A 4 11.22 -1.94 -29.11
C LEU A 4 11.72 -1.00 -28.00
N CYS A 5 12.99 -1.16 -27.60
CA CYS A 5 13.63 -0.25 -26.64
C CYS A 5 13.76 1.15 -27.22
N ASN A 6 14.21 1.27 -28.47
CA ASN A 6 14.27 2.57 -29.16
C ASN A 6 12.87 3.20 -29.34
N TYR A 7 11.84 2.40 -29.58
CA TYR A 7 10.45 2.86 -29.65
C TYR A 7 9.93 3.34 -28.30
N SER A 8 10.61 3.12 -27.17
CA SER A 8 10.26 3.73 -25.89
C SER A 8 10.97 5.05 -25.59
N HIS A 9 11.84 5.52 -26.50
CA HIS A 9 12.56 6.79 -26.39
C HIS A 9 11.90 7.86 -27.26
N PRO A 10 11.17 8.84 -26.68
CA PRO A 10 10.45 9.85 -27.45
C PRO A 10 11.34 10.67 -28.40
N GLU A 11 12.60 10.89 -28.03
CA GLU A 11 13.61 11.59 -28.82
C GLU A 11 14.03 10.85 -30.10
N LEU A 12 13.76 9.55 -30.19
CA LEU A 12 14.09 8.70 -31.34
C LEU A 12 12.88 8.41 -32.24
N GLN A 13 11.71 8.99 -31.99
CA GLN A 13 10.46 8.66 -32.67
C GLN A 13 10.03 9.75 -33.65
N ILE A 14 9.52 9.33 -34.81
CA ILE A 14 8.72 10.18 -35.71
C ILE A 14 7.25 9.97 -35.34
N THR A 15 6.61 11.03 -34.83
CA THR A 15 5.25 10.98 -34.25
C THR A 15 4.23 11.77 -35.07
N ASP A 16 4.63 12.24 -36.25
CA ASP A 16 3.80 13.07 -37.10
C ASP A 16 2.50 12.33 -37.46
N GLY A 17 1.36 13.01 -37.24
CA GLY A 17 0.03 12.46 -37.50
C GLY A 17 -0.55 11.57 -36.39
N LEU A 18 0.19 11.23 -35.33
CA LEU A 18 -0.37 10.54 -34.17
C LEU A 18 -1.12 11.52 -33.25
N ALA A 19 -2.31 11.13 -32.82
CA ALA A 19 -3.08 11.90 -31.84
C ALA A 19 -2.35 11.86 -30.49
N ARG A 20 -1.95 13.03 -29.97
CA ARG A 20 -1.35 13.12 -28.63
C ARG A 20 -2.45 12.98 -27.58
N GLN A 21 -2.51 11.85 -26.91
CA GLN A 21 -3.14 11.78 -25.60
C GLN A 21 -2.16 12.27 -24.53
N ASP A 22 -2.69 12.83 -23.44
CA ASP A 22 -1.90 13.22 -22.26
C ASP A 22 -1.32 11.99 -21.52
N THR A 23 -1.72 10.78 -21.91
CA THR A 23 -1.28 9.47 -21.42
C THR A 23 -0.48 8.73 -22.48
N GLY A 24 0.61 8.06 -22.09
CA GLY A 24 1.59 7.46 -23.02
C GLY A 24 3.01 8.00 -22.81
N ARG A 25 3.67 7.52 -21.76
CA ARG A 25 5.11 7.63 -21.52
C ARG A 25 5.92 6.62 -22.33
N LEU A 26 5.36 5.43 -22.58
CA LEU A 26 6.04 4.35 -23.32
C LEU A 26 6.00 4.58 -24.82
N PHE A 27 4.82 4.85 -25.35
CA PHE A 27 4.62 5.20 -26.74
C PHE A 27 3.69 6.42 -26.79
N PRO A 28 3.90 7.35 -27.74
CA PRO A 28 2.83 8.24 -28.17
C PRO A 28 1.60 7.39 -28.46
N TYR A 29 0.41 7.91 -28.18
CA TYR A 29 -0.81 7.12 -28.27
C TYR A 29 -0.98 6.54 -29.68
N ASN A 30 -0.63 5.26 -29.80
CA ASN A 30 -0.78 4.45 -30.99
C ASN A 30 -1.75 3.32 -30.59
N PRO A 31 -2.97 3.31 -31.13
CA PRO A 31 -4.01 2.38 -30.72
C PRO A 31 -3.57 0.93 -30.92
N GLU A 32 -2.68 0.63 -31.85
CA GLU A 32 -2.19 -0.73 -32.07
C GLU A 32 -1.44 -1.28 -30.85
N PHE A 33 -0.72 -0.46 -30.09
CA PHE A 33 -0.05 -0.92 -28.88
C PHE A 33 -1.00 -1.10 -27.69
N TYR A 34 -1.99 -0.23 -27.56
CA TYR A 34 -2.85 -0.17 -26.37
C TYR A 34 -4.21 -0.85 -26.52
N ASN A 35 -4.54 -1.40 -27.71
CA ASN A 35 -5.85 -1.97 -27.99
C ASN A 35 -6.26 -3.11 -27.04
N ASN A 36 -5.27 -3.84 -26.51
CA ASN A 36 -5.48 -4.99 -25.64
C ASN A 36 -5.20 -4.68 -24.16
N ALA A 37 -4.80 -3.44 -23.85
CA ALA A 37 -4.46 -3.06 -22.49
C ALA A 37 -5.71 -3.13 -21.60
N SER A 38 -5.61 -3.88 -20.51
CA SER A 38 -6.72 -4.06 -19.58
C SER A 38 -6.97 -2.79 -18.77
N GLY A 39 -8.21 -2.27 -18.81
CA GLY A 39 -8.67 -1.20 -17.92
C GLY A 39 -8.65 -1.57 -16.44
N LEU A 40 -8.56 -2.87 -16.12
CA LEU A 40 -8.43 -3.35 -14.74
C LEU A 40 -7.18 -2.79 -14.06
N TYR A 41 -6.08 -2.62 -14.80
CA TYR A 41 -4.81 -2.10 -14.27
C TYR A 41 -4.61 -0.61 -14.59
N GLY A 42 -5.69 0.07 -14.95
CA GLY A 42 -5.69 1.51 -15.16
C GLY A 42 -5.48 2.30 -13.85
N PRO A 43 -5.16 3.59 -13.97
CA PRO A 43 -4.80 4.42 -12.82
C PRO A 43 -5.93 4.54 -11.78
N GLY A 44 -7.19 4.62 -12.22
CA GLY A 44 -8.34 4.73 -11.31
C GLY A 44 -8.51 3.52 -10.41
N THR A 45 -8.39 2.32 -10.99
CA THR A 45 -8.49 1.05 -10.26
C THR A 45 -7.34 0.87 -9.27
N ILE A 46 -6.12 1.26 -9.66
CA ILE A 46 -4.94 1.15 -8.79
C ILE A 46 -5.05 2.12 -7.60
N TYR A 47 -5.44 3.37 -7.83
CA TYR A 47 -5.66 4.31 -6.73
C TYR A 47 -6.80 3.86 -5.81
N CYS A 48 -7.87 3.30 -6.37
CA CYS A 48 -8.93 2.67 -5.59
C CYS A 48 -8.38 1.55 -4.68
N TRP A 49 -7.53 0.69 -5.24
CA TRP A 49 -6.88 -0.37 -4.47
C TRP A 49 -5.98 0.19 -3.37
N TYR A 50 -5.16 1.21 -3.63
CA TYR A 50 -4.35 1.86 -2.58
C TYR A 50 -5.22 2.46 -1.46
N MET A 51 -6.34 3.09 -1.79
CA MET A 51 -7.28 3.59 -0.79
C MET A 51 -7.88 2.45 0.05
N LEU A 52 -8.16 1.30 -0.57
CA LEU A 52 -8.61 0.10 0.13
C LEU A 52 -7.53 -0.45 1.07
N LEU A 53 -6.25 -0.47 0.65
CA LEU A 53 -5.14 -0.86 1.51
C LEU A 53 -5.03 0.04 2.75
N VAL A 54 -5.15 1.36 2.57
CA VAL A 54 -5.19 2.32 3.68
C VAL A 54 -6.40 2.08 4.57
N SER A 55 -7.58 1.77 3.99
CA SER A 55 -8.78 1.41 4.75
C SER A 55 -8.53 0.19 5.67
N VAL A 56 -7.92 -0.87 5.14
CA VAL A 56 -7.58 -2.08 5.91
C VAL A 56 -6.62 -1.76 7.05
N LEU A 57 -5.55 -1.01 6.78
CA LEU A 57 -4.56 -0.63 7.80
C LEU A 57 -5.17 0.23 8.90
N ALA A 58 -5.98 1.23 8.53
CA ALA A 58 -6.67 2.07 9.49
C ALA A 58 -7.64 1.24 10.35
N SER A 59 -8.42 0.36 9.72
CA SER A 59 -9.36 -0.52 10.43
C SER A 59 -8.66 -1.44 11.43
N TRP A 60 -7.49 -1.98 11.08
CA TRP A 60 -6.69 -2.82 11.96
C TRP A 60 -5.99 -2.03 13.07
N ALA A 61 -5.48 -0.83 12.74
CA ALA A 61 -4.79 0.03 13.69
C ALA A 61 -5.73 0.51 14.83
N PHE A 62 -6.98 0.81 14.48
CA PHE A 62 -8.05 1.30 15.37
C PHE A 62 -9.13 0.23 15.61
N TYR A 63 -8.75 -1.04 15.64
CA TYR A 63 -9.67 -2.13 16.00
C TYR A 63 -10.06 -2.02 17.48
N GLU A 64 -11.34 -2.28 17.80
CA GLU A 64 -11.84 -2.25 19.18
C GLU A 64 -11.33 -3.49 19.94
N ALA A 65 -11.02 -3.33 21.21
CA ALA A 65 -10.67 -4.46 22.07
C ALA A 65 -11.90 -5.36 22.25
N ASP A 66 -11.68 -6.66 22.28
CA ASP A 66 -12.70 -7.66 22.62
C ASP A 66 -13.07 -7.57 24.11
N GLU A 67 -14.05 -8.34 24.57
CA GLU A 67 -14.50 -8.37 25.97
C GLU A 67 -13.35 -8.68 26.96
N ASP A 68 -12.34 -9.43 26.50
CA ASP A 68 -11.13 -9.78 27.25
C ASP A 68 -10.02 -8.70 27.19
N GLY A 69 -10.28 -7.53 26.58
CA GLY A 69 -9.31 -6.43 26.45
C GLY A 69 -8.32 -6.56 25.28
N TYR A 70 -8.38 -7.65 24.50
CA TYR A 70 -7.48 -7.89 23.37
C TYR A 70 -8.02 -7.37 22.04
N LYS A 71 -7.20 -6.67 21.26
CA LYS A 71 -7.52 -6.26 19.88
C LYS A 71 -7.21 -7.39 18.92
N ARG A 72 -8.27 -8.00 18.38
CA ARG A 72 -8.18 -9.15 17.47
C ARG A 72 -8.79 -8.90 16.09
N PRO A 73 -8.15 -8.10 15.22
CA PRO A 73 -8.65 -7.85 13.88
C PRO A 73 -8.75 -9.15 13.08
N GLY A 74 -9.88 -9.31 12.38
CA GLY A 74 -10.21 -10.52 11.62
C GLY A 74 -10.27 -10.31 10.12
N LEU A 75 -10.90 -11.26 9.44
CA LEU A 75 -11.24 -11.14 8.02
C LEU A 75 -12.34 -10.08 7.85
N SER A 76 -12.11 -9.12 6.95
CA SER A 76 -13.09 -8.14 6.51
C SER A 76 -13.27 -8.21 4.99
N SER A 77 -14.39 -7.66 4.48
CA SER A 77 -14.60 -7.50 3.05
C SER A 77 -13.48 -6.69 2.39
N ASP A 78 -13.01 -5.65 3.08
CA ASP A 78 -11.95 -4.77 2.60
C ASP A 78 -10.62 -5.50 2.49
N LEU A 79 -10.29 -6.35 3.49
CA LEU A 79 -9.10 -7.19 3.44
C LEU A 79 -9.18 -8.19 2.29
N LEU A 80 -10.32 -8.86 2.11
CA LEU A 80 -10.50 -9.78 0.99
C LEU A 80 -10.39 -9.08 -0.36
N GLY A 81 -10.98 -7.90 -0.52
CA GLY A 81 -10.85 -7.09 -1.74
C GLY A 81 -9.41 -6.64 -2.00
N ALA A 82 -8.72 -6.21 -0.95
CA ALA A 82 -7.32 -5.80 -1.00
C ALA A 82 -6.39 -6.95 -1.43
N LEU A 83 -6.69 -8.19 -1.02
CA LEU A 83 -5.94 -9.39 -1.36
C LEU A 83 -6.32 -9.98 -2.72
N ALA A 84 -7.59 -9.91 -3.12
CA ALA A 84 -8.05 -10.50 -4.37
C ALA A 84 -7.43 -9.83 -5.60
N TYR A 85 -7.30 -8.50 -5.59
CA TYR A 85 -6.74 -7.75 -6.72
C TYR A 85 -5.32 -8.19 -7.11
N PRO A 86 -4.33 -8.26 -6.21
CA PRO A 86 -3.00 -8.75 -6.56
C PRO A 86 -2.96 -10.25 -6.85
N VAL A 87 -3.90 -11.06 -6.34
CA VAL A 87 -4.05 -12.46 -6.75
C VAL A 87 -4.46 -12.55 -8.22
N PHE A 88 -5.47 -11.79 -8.64
CA PHE A 88 -5.87 -11.74 -10.05
C PHE A 88 -4.74 -11.22 -10.95
N ALA A 89 -4.04 -10.17 -10.51
CA ALA A 89 -2.87 -9.66 -11.22
C ALA A 89 -1.79 -10.74 -11.36
N ALA A 90 -1.50 -11.50 -10.30
CA ALA A 90 -0.50 -12.57 -10.35
C ALA A 90 -0.90 -13.71 -11.29
N THR A 91 -2.18 -14.09 -11.32
CA THR A 91 -2.70 -15.09 -12.27
C THR A 91 -2.59 -14.59 -13.71
N ASP A 92 -3.01 -13.36 -13.97
CA ASP A 92 -2.96 -12.75 -15.30
C ASP A 92 -1.52 -12.58 -15.78
N LEU A 93 -0.61 -12.15 -14.90
CA LEU A 93 0.82 -12.04 -15.19
C LEU A 93 1.39 -13.35 -15.74
N VAL A 94 1.10 -14.48 -15.08
CA VAL A 94 1.55 -15.80 -15.54
C VAL A 94 0.83 -16.21 -16.82
N ALA A 95 -0.48 -15.97 -16.95
CA ALA A 95 -1.20 -16.28 -18.18
C ALA A 95 -0.60 -15.56 -19.40
N GLN A 96 -0.35 -14.25 -19.28
CA GLN A 96 0.28 -13.46 -20.33
C GLN A 96 1.72 -13.90 -20.58
N SER A 97 2.48 -14.26 -19.54
CA SER A 97 3.87 -14.70 -19.71
C SER A 97 3.97 -16.03 -20.44
N MET A 98 3.01 -16.94 -20.21
CA MET A 98 2.89 -18.20 -20.96
C MET A 98 2.58 -17.94 -22.44
N CYS A 99 1.78 -16.92 -22.77
CA CYS A 99 1.53 -16.51 -24.15
C CYS A 99 2.77 -15.93 -24.87
N MET A 100 3.82 -15.57 -24.12
CA MET A 100 5.09 -15.09 -24.65
C MET A 100 6.16 -16.19 -24.77
N LEU A 101 5.81 -17.45 -24.46
CA LEU A 101 6.74 -18.56 -24.64
C LEU A 101 7.11 -18.73 -26.12
N GLY A 102 8.41 -18.92 -26.38
CA GLY A 102 8.96 -19.01 -27.73
C GLY A 102 9.29 -17.65 -28.38
N MET A 103 8.87 -16.52 -27.80
CA MET A 103 9.25 -15.19 -28.28
C MET A 103 10.67 -14.84 -27.81
N GLN A 104 11.53 -14.40 -28.73
CA GLN A 104 12.89 -13.99 -28.40
C GLN A 104 12.93 -12.62 -27.72
N LYS A 105 13.92 -12.40 -26.85
CA LYS A 105 14.21 -11.12 -26.18
C LYS A 105 13.06 -10.53 -25.34
N ARG A 106 12.12 -11.37 -24.87
CA ARG A 106 11.01 -10.96 -24.00
C ARG A 106 11.44 -10.26 -22.71
N ALA A 107 12.47 -10.75 -22.01
CA ALA A 107 12.97 -10.12 -20.80
C ALA A 107 13.48 -8.70 -21.07
N LEU A 108 14.32 -8.54 -22.10
CA LEU A 108 14.85 -7.23 -22.50
C LEU A 108 13.73 -6.28 -22.92
N ALA A 109 12.74 -6.76 -23.68
CA ALA A 109 11.59 -5.98 -24.09
C ALA A 109 10.77 -5.47 -22.88
N ILE A 110 10.51 -6.34 -21.89
CA ILE A 110 9.84 -5.94 -20.64
C ILE A 110 10.68 -4.90 -19.89
N PHE A 111 11.98 -5.15 -19.72
CA PHE A 111 12.86 -4.24 -19.00
C PHE A 111 12.88 -2.84 -19.63
N CYS A 112 13.07 -2.75 -20.95
CA CYS A 112 13.08 -1.49 -21.69
C CYS A 112 11.75 -0.74 -21.57
N LEU A 113 10.62 -1.44 -21.80
CA LEU A 113 9.30 -0.82 -21.73
C LEU A 113 8.87 -0.48 -20.30
N ARG A 114 9.49 -1.06 -19.28
CA ARG A 114 9.23 -0.66 -17.88
C ARG A 114 10.16 0.47 -17.44
N ASN A 115 11.36 0.55 -18.01
CA ASN A 115 12.41 1.47 -17.57
C ASN A 115 13.01 2.24 -18.77
N PRO A 116 12.22 3.04 -19.50
CA PRO A 116 12.68 3.73 -20.70
C PRO A 116 13.74 4.80 -20.46
N GLY A 117 13.95 5.23 -19.20
CA GLY A 117 14.97 6.21 -18.84
C GLY A 117 16.33 5.62 -18.47
N VAL A 118 16.48 4.29 -18.48
CA VAL A 118 17.74 3.62 -18.15
C VAL A 118 18.61 3.54 -19.39
N GLU A 119 19.86 4.01 -19.31
CA GLU A 119 20.83 3.82 -20.39
C GLU A 119 21.09 2.34 -20.61
N LEU A 120 20.78 1.87 -21.82
CA LEU A 120 20.82 0.46 -22.16
C LEU A 120 22.19 0.00 -22.68
N ASP A 121 23.21 0.87 -22.74
CA ASP A 121 24.53 0.55 -23.31
C ASP A 121 25.18 -0.70 -22.69
N THR A 122 24.82 -1.03 -21.46
CA THR A 122 25.23 -2.25 -20.75
C THR A 122 24.53 -3.53 -21.23
N PHE A 123 23.40 -3.42 -21.93
CA PHE A 123 22.58 -4.54 -22.44
C PHE A 123 22.76 -4.80 -23.95
N GLY A 124 23.51 -3.96 -24.67
CA GLY A 124 23.90 -4.17 -26.08
C GLY A 124 23.97 -2.90 -26.93
N PRO A 125 24.31 -2.99 -28.22
CA PRO A 125 24.30 -1.84 -29.12
C PRO A 125 22.87 -1.46 -29.52
N PHE A 126 22.49 -0.21 -29.26
CA PHE A 126 21.19 0.37 -29.65
C PHE A 126 21.35 1.25 -30.90
N ASN A 127 20.36 1.16 -31.79
CA ASN A 127 20.38 1.92 -33.03
C ASN A 127 19.86 3.34 -32.77
N THR A 128 20.62 4.38 -33.13
CA THR A 128 20.23 5.79 -32.91
C THR A 128 19.43 6.39 -34.05
N THR A 129 19.07 5.60 -35.07
CA THR A 129 18.21 6.06 -36.17
C THR A 129 16.79 6.34 -35.69
N GLN A 130 16.19 7.43 -36.21
CA GLN A 130 14.78 7.73 -35.97
C GLN A 130 13.87 6.60 -36.48
N LEU A 131 12.93 6.18 -35.63
CA LEU A 131 11.97 5.12 -35.91
C LEU A 131 10.59 5.71 -36.22
N ASP A 132 9.95 5.19 -37.27
CA ASP A 132 8.59 5.53 -37.62
C ASP A 132 7.60 4.63 -36.88
N LEU A 133 6.71 5.25 -36.10
CA LEU A 133 5.64 4.57 -35.35
C LEU A 133 4.43 4.20 -36.22
N ASN A 134 4.33 4.71 -37.45
CA ASN A 134 3.27 4.33 -38.39
C ASN A 134 3.58 3.03 -39.14
N HIS A 135 4.85 2.60 -39.16
CA HIS A 135 5.31 1.43 -39.93
C HIS A 135 6.13 0.48 -39.05
N ILE A 136 5.48 -0.09 -38.04
CA ILE A 136 6.12 -1.00 -37.08
C ILE A 136 6.09 -2.44 -37.62
N PRO A 137 7.23 -3.16 -37.62
CA PRO A 137 7.25 -4.56 -38.02
C PRO A 137 6.29 -5.41 -37.18
N PRO A 138 5.53 -6.35 -37.79
CA PRO A 138 4.46 -7.09 -37.11
C PRO A 138 4.95 -7.89 -35.90
N ASP A 139 6.15 -8.47 -35.95
CA ASP A 139 6.74 -9.20 -34.82
C ASP A 139 7.09 -8.28 -33.64
N THR A 140 7.50 -7.04 -33.93
CA THR A 140 7.82 -6.04 -32.90
C THR A 140 6.55 -5.50 -32.27
N LEU A 141 5.52 -5.23 -33.08
CA LEU A 141 4.21 -4.84 -32.61
C LEU A 141 3.59 -5.93 -31.71
N ARG A 142 3.61 -7.19 -32.17
CA ARG A 142 3.09 -8.33 -31.41
C ARG A 142 3.80 -8.51 -30.07
N LEU A 143 5.13 -8.40 -30.05
CA LEU A 143 5.90 -8.45 -28.81
C LEU A 143 5.55 -7.28 -27.89
N GLY A 144 5.46 -6.06 -28.42
CA GLY A 144 5.12 -4.88 -27.63
C GLY A 144 3.72 -4.95 -27.02
N GLN A 145 2.70 -5.36 -27.78
CA GLN A 145 1.34 -5.60 -27.25
C GLN A 145 1.37 -6.60 -26.10
N LYS A 146 2.09 -7.72 -26.26
CA LYS A 146 2.21 -8.74 -25.21
C LYS A 146 2.96 -8.23 -23.98
N VAL A 147 3.94 -7.36 -24.15
CA VAL A 147 4.62 -6.70 -23.02
C VAL A 147 3.71 -5.69 -22.33
N ILE A 148 2.88 -4.95 -23.07
CA ILE A 148 1.88 -4.04 -22.48
C ILE A 148 0.85 -4.82 -21.65
N ASP A 149 0.43 -6.01 -22.10
CA ASP A 149 -0.42 -6.90 -21.31
C ASP A 149 0.26 -7.34 -19.99
N ILE A 150 1.60 -7.37 -19.93
CA ILE A 150 2.40 -7.66 -18.72
C ILE A 150 2.60 -6.41 -17.85
N THR A 151 2.72 -5.22 -18.44
CA THR A 151 3.03 -4.00 -17.70
C THR A 151 1.91 -3.59 -16.74
N GLY A 152 0.67 -4.03 -16.99
CA GLY A 152 -0.46 -3.85 -16.08
C GLY A 152 -0.34 -4.65 -14.77
N PRO A 153 -0.34 -5.99 -14.82
CA PRO A 153 -0.34 -6.83 -13.63
C PRO A 153 0.98 -6.88 -12.87
N LEU A 154 2.13 -6.74 -13.55
CA LEU A 154 3.46 -6.85 -12.94
C LEU A 154 3.68 -5.89 -11.76
N PRO A 155 3.41 -4.57 -11.88
CA PRO A 155 3.65 -3.63 -10.79
C PRO A 155 2.69 -3.82 -9.62
N ILE A 156 1.50 -4.39 -9.85
CA ILE A 156 0.55 -4.73 -8.78
C ILE A 156 1.11 -5.84 -7.91
N CYS A 157 1.67 -6.88 -8.51
CA CYS A 157 2.31 -7.98 -7.80
C CYS A 157 3.45 -7.48 -6.90
N TYR A 158 4.28 -6.59 -7.43
CA TYR A 158 5.39 -5.98 -6.68
C TYR A 158 4.94 -4.95 -5.63
N SER A 159 3.94 -4.13 -5.94
CA SER A 159 3.38 -3.14 -5.01
C SER A 159 2.63 -3.79 -3.84
N ALA A 160 2.10 -4.99 -4.03
CA ALA A 160 1.44 -5.74 -2.96
C ALA A 160 2.43 -6.25 -1.91
N ALA A 161 3.67 -6.56 -2.29
CA ALA A 161 4.68 -7.11 -1.38
C ALA A 161 4.91 -6.25 -0.12
N PRO A 162 5.24 -4.94 -0.19
CA PRO A 162 5.48 -4.15 1.01
C PRO A 162 4.23 -4.05 1.91
N PHE A 163 3.04 -4.00 1.33
CA PHE A 163 1.79 -3.99 2.09
C PHE A 163 1.56 -5.30 2.84
N LEU A 164 1.74 -6.44 2.17
CA LEU A 164 1.60 -7.76 2.79
C LEU A 164 2.65 -7.97 3.88
N LEU A 165 3.88 -7.49 3.67
CA LEU A 165 4.92 -7.51 4.69
C LEU A 165 4.52 -6.69 5.93
N ILE A 166 3.90 -5.51 5.77
CA ILE A 166 3.35 -4.74 6.90
C ILE A 166 2.28 -5.54 7.63
N LEU A 167 1.37 -6.21 6.92
CA LEU A 167 0.33 -7.02 7.54
C LEU A 167 0.86 -8.31 8.22
N ILE A 168 1.98 -8.86 7.75
CA ILE A 168 2.60 -10.07 8.32
C ILE A 168 3.48 -9.71 9.53
N PHE A 169 4.36 -8.72 9.38
CA PHE A 169 5.34 -8.35 10.41
C PHE A 169 4.85 -7.29 11.37
N GLY A 170 3.96 -6.40 10.95
CA GLY A 170 3.34 -5.38 11.82
C GLY A 170 2.74 -5.97 13.10
N PRO A 171 1.97 -7.07 13.03
CA PRO A 171 1.53 -7.82 14.21
C PRO A 171 2.63 -8.25 15.15
N ILE A 172 3.70 -8.84 14.62
CA ILE A 172 4.82 -9.39 15.40
C ILE A 172 5.54 -8.26 16.12
N VAL A 173 5.80 -7.15 15.42
CA VAL A 173 6.42 -5.97 16.00
C VAL A 173 5.48 -5.37 17.05
N ARG A 174 4.19 -5.22 16.77
CA ARG A 174 3.26 -4.62 17.72
C ARG A 174 3.06 -5.46 18.97
N ALA A 175 2.94 -6.78 18.86
CA ALA A 175 2.87 -7.69 20.00
C ALA A 175 4.12 -7.62 20.90
N ALA A 176 5.28 -7.31 20.34
CA ALA A 176 6.50 -7.09 21.13
C ALA A 176 6.51 -5.76 21.90
N TRP A 177 5.64 -4.80 21.54
CA TRP A 177 5.56 -3.47 22.16
C TRP A 177 4.29 -3.24 22.98
N THR A 178 3.21 -3.95 22.67
CA THR A 178 1.89 -3.83 23.30
C THR A 178 1.30 -5.24 23.49
N GLU A 179 1.11 -5.70 24.72
CA GLU A 179 0.70 -7.07 25.06
C GLU A 179 -0.76 -7.42 24.66
N ASP A 180 -1.52 -6.45 24.16
CA ASP A 180 -2.96 -6.49 23.92
C ASP A 180 -3.37 -6.64 22.44
N TRP A 181 -2.44 -7.00 21.53
CA TRP A 181 -2.71 -6.98 20.09
C TRP A 181 -2.31 -8.28 19.35
N GLU A 182 -3.28 -9.00 18.80
CA GLU A 182 -3.05 -10.25 18.06
C GLU A 182 -4.11 -10.46 16.95
N PRO A 183 -3.77 -10.51 15.65
CA PRO A 183 -4.75 -10.77 14.60
C PRO A 183 -5.32 -12.19 14.67
N LYS A 184 -6.56 -12.37 14.23
CA LYS A 184 -7.17 -13.71 14.17
C LYS A 184 -6.36 -14.64 13.25
N PRO A 185 -6.13 -15.91 13.63
CA PRO A 185 -5.35 -16.86 12.82
C PRO A 185 -5.85 -17.00 11.39
N SER A 186 -7.16 -16.91 11.17
CA SER A 186 -7.76 -16.97 9.83
C SER A 186 -7.30 -15.82 8.92
N ALA A 187 -7.17 -14.60 9.46
CA ALA A 187 -6.69 -13.46 8.70
C ALA A 187 -5.20 -13.62 8.36
N CYS A 188 -4.38 -14.00 9.35
CA CYS A 188 -2.97 -14.31 9.14
C CYS A 188 -2.77 -15.38 8.06
N TRP A 189 -3.56 -16.46 8.09
CA TRP A 189 -3.45 -17.55 7.13
C TRP A 189 -3.77 -17.08 5.71
N VAL A 190 -4.86 -16.34 5.51
CA VAL A 190 -5.24 -15.82 4.19
C VAL A 190 -4.21 -14.84 3.64
N ILE A 191 -3.63 -13.97 4.48
CA ILE A 191 -2.55 -13.05 4.10
C ILE A 191 -1.30 -13.83 3.66
N ASN A 192 -0.87 -14.81 4.45
CA ASN A 192 0.32 -15.60 4.14
C ASN A 192 0.15 -16.46 2.88
N VAL A 193 -1.02 -17.08 2.70
CA VAL A 193 -1.36 -17.83 1.49
C VAL A 193 -1.35 -16.91 0.27
N THR A 194 -1.92 -15.71 0.38
CA THR A 194 -1.92 -14.71 -0.69
C THR A 194 -0.49 -14.29 -1.05
N TYR A 195 0.33 -13.96 -0.05
CA TYR A 195 1.74 -13.60 -0.26
C TYR A 195 2.54 -14.74 -0.90
N GLY A 196 2.37 -15.98 -0.42
CA GLY A 196 2.99 -17.17 -0.98
C GLY A 196 2.57 -17.43 -2.43
N TYR A 197 1.29 -17.25 -2.74
CA TYR A 197 0.76 -17.37 -4.10
C TYR A 197 1.37 -16.34 -5.05
N ILE A 198 1.35 -15.05 -4.69
CA ILE A 198 1.94 -13.97 -5.50
C ILE A 198 3.43 -14.23 -5.73
N THR A 199 4.16 -14.61 -4.68
CA THR A 199 5.59 -14.92 -4.76
C THR A 199 5.86 -16.09 -5.70
N LEU A 200 5.07 -17.17 -5.60
CA LEU A 200 5.18 -18.32 -6.50
C LEU A 200 4.91 -17.94 -7.96
N MET A 201 3.87 -17.14 -8.21
CA MET A 201 3.53 -16.66 -9.55
C MET A 201 4.63 -15.77 -10.13
N LEU A 202 5.22 -14.88 -9.33
CA LEU A 202 6.39 -14.07 -9.72
C LEU A 202 7.59 -14.95 -10.07
N ILE A 203 7.86 -15.99 -9.28
CA ILE A 203 8.93 -16.96 -9.57
C ILE A 203 8.69 -17.62 -10.93
N ILE A 204 7.48 -18.13 -11.18
CA ILE A 204 7.10 -18.75 -12.46
C ILE A 204 7.26 -17.74 -13.61
N PHE A 205 6.80 -16.51 -13.42
CA PHE A 205 6.95 -15.42 -14.39
C PHE A 205 8.43 -15.21 -14.75
N HIS A 206 9.31 -15.02 -13.76
CA HIS A 206 10.73 -14.78 -14.00
C HIS A 206 11.43 -15.94 -14.69
N PHE A 207 11.13 -17.19 -14.30
CA PHE A 207 11.65 -18.36 -15.01
C PHE A 207 11.12 -18.44 -16.46
N SER A 208 9.89 -17.99 -16.70
CA SER A 208 9.31 -17.95 -18.05
C SER A 208 9.96 -16.92 -18.97
N LEU A 209 10.78 -15.99 -18.46
CA LEU A 209 11.44 -14.95 -19.26
C LEU A 209 12.69 -15.42 -20.01
N GLY A 210 13.27 -16.57 -19.65
CA GLY A 210 14.38 -17.22 -20.36
C GLY A 210 15.76 -16.56 -20.24
N ASP A 211 15.83 -15.26 -19.95
CA ASP A 211 17.07 -14.55 -19.63
C ASP A 211 17.08 -14.19 -18.14
N ILE A 212 17.79 -15.01 -17.35
CA ILE A 212 17.83 -14.88 -15.88
C ILE A 212 18.48 -13.58 -15.44
N TRP A 213 19.48 -13.08 -16.19
CA TRP A 213 20.21 -11.86 -15.82
C TRP A 213 19.31 -10.63 -15.97
N VAL A 214 18.71 -10.44 -17.14
CA VAL A 214 17.77 -9.33 -17.37
C VAL A 214 16.54 -9.47 -16.47
N SER A 215 16.05 -10.68 -16.27
CA SER A 215 14.95 -10.97 -15.35
C SER A 215 15.26 -10.54 -13.91
N SER A 216 16.49 -10.73 -13.44
CA SER A 216 16.92 -10.30 -12.10
C SER A 216 16.94 -8.77 -11.98
N PHE A 217 17.34 -8.05 -13.04
CA PHE A 217 17.24 -6.58 -13.07
C PHE A 217 15.79 -6.10 -13.02
N ILE A 218 14.88 -6.73 -13.78
CA ILE A 218 13.44 -6.44 -13.69
C ILE A 218 12.97 -6.62 -12.25
N ALA A 219 13.27 -7.77 -11.64
CA ALA A 219 12.83 -8.06 -10.28
C ALA A 219 13.35 -7.02 -9.27
N LEU A 220 14.62 -6.62 -9.38
CA LEU A 220 15.21 -5.63 -8.50
C LEU A 220 14.56 -4.25 -8.66
N TYR A 221 14.39 -3.77 -9.89
CA TYR A 221 13.79 -2.47 -10.16
C TYR A 221 12.31 -2.43 -9.73
N GLU A 222 11.52 -3.44 -10.12
CA GLU A 222 10.11 -3.53 -9.77
C GLU A 222 9.89 -3.70 -8.27
N ALA A 223 10.80 -4.35 -7.54
CA ALA A 223 10.74 -4.42 -6.08
C ALA A 223 11.13 -3.12 -5.39
N LEU A 224 12.13 -2.40 -5.92
CA LEU A 224 12.65 -1.18 -5.29
C LEU A 224 11.67 -0.01 -5.40
N ILE A 225 11.03 0.16 -6.56
CA ILE A 225 10.09 1.26 -6.83
C ILE A 225 8.99 1.40 -5.76
N PRO A 226 8.18 0.37 -5.45
CA PRO A 226 7.10 0.49 -4.47
C PRO A 226 7.63 0.70 -3.05
N VAL A 227 8.80 0.15 -2.70
CA VAL A 227 9.43 0.37 -1.38
C VAL A 227 9.85 1.82 -1.22
N VAL A 228 10.60 2.35 -2.19
CA VAL A 228 11.03 3.75 -2.17
C VAL A 228 9.83 4.68 -2.16
N GLN A 229 8.84 4.42 -3.01
CA GLN A 229 7.66 5.28 -3.10
C GLN A 229 6.82 5.25 -1.81
N LEU A 230 6.68 4.08 -1.16
CA LEU A 230 6.03 3.96 0.14
C LEU A 230 6.75 4.80 1.20
N ILE A 231 8.07 4.73 1.27
CA ILE A 231 8.86 5.53 2.22
C ILE A 231 8.65 7.03 1.97
N VAL A 232 8.71 7.47 0.72
CA VAL A 232 8.51 8.88 0.34
C VAL A 232 7.11 9.36 0.71
N TYR A 233 6.07 8.56 0.42
CA TYR A 233 4.70 8.91 0.79
C TYR A 233 4.45 8.91 2.29
N LEU A 234 5.02 7.97 3.03
CA LEU A 234 4.96 7.97 4.50
C LEU A 234 5.63 9.21 5.07
N MET A 235 6.85 9.55 4.61
CA MET A 235 7.54 10.78 5.03
C MET A 235 6.70 12.02 4.73
N ALA A 236 6.11 12.11 3.54
CA ALA A 236 5.25 13.22 3.18
C ALA A 236 3.98 13.31 4.06
N ALA A 237 3.35 12.17 4.35
CA ALA A 237 2.17 12.12 5.20
C ALA A 237 2.50 12.53 6.66
N PHE A 238 3.60 12.03 7.22
CA PHE A 238 4.06 12.39 8.56
C PHE A 238 4.45 13.86 8.66
N ASP A 239 5.13 14.41 7.66
CA ASP A 239 5.48 15.83 7.60
C ASP A 239 4.22 16.71 7.53
N ALA A 240 3.26 16.36 6.67
CA ALA A 240 1.99 17.08 6.56
C ALA A 240 1.15 17.05 7.86
N LEU A 241 1.08 15.88 8.52
CA LEU A 241 0.41 15.73 9.81
C LEU A 241 1.11 16.53 10.91
N SER A 242 2.44 16.50 10.94
CA SER A 242 3.24 17.25 11.92
C SER A 242 3.07 18.75 11.73
N PHE A 243 3.05 19.22 10.48
CA PHE A 243 2.74 20.60 10.14
C PHE A 243 1.35 21.00 10.62
N LEU A 244 0.32 20.22 10.29
CA LEU A 244 -1.07 20.51 10.69
C LEU A 244 -1.22 20.53 12.22
N ALA A 245 -0.68 19.53 12.92
CA ALA A 245 -0.68 19.47 14.38
C ALA A 245 0.05 20.68 14.99
N GLY A 246 1.20 21.07 14.42
CA GLY A 246 1.93 22.26 14.83
C GLY A 246 1.11 23.54 14.68
N ILE A 247 0.37 23.70 13.58
CA ILE A 247 -0.53 24.84 13.37
C ILE A 247 -1.67 24.85 14.38
N VAL A 248 -2.32 23.71 14.63
CA VAL A 248 -3.40 23.62 15.64
C VAL A 248 -2.87 23.98 17.03
N MET A 249 -1.75 23.40 17.44
CA MET A 249 -1.11 23.72 18.73
C MET A 249 -0.72 25.19 18.80
N LEU A 250 -0.20 25.77 17.72
CA LEU A 250 0.15 27.18 17.69
C LEU A 250 -1.08 28.07 17.93
N VAL A 251 -2.20 27.77 17.26
CA VAL A 251 -3.46 28.53 17.43
C VAL A 251 -3.97 28.41 18.87
N VAL A 252 -4.01 27.19 19.43
CA VAL A 252 -4.47 26.95 20.80
C VAL A 252 -3.59 27.69 21.81
N SER A 253 -2.27 27.55 21.73
CA SER A 253 -1.31 28.22 22.63
C SER A 253 -1.39 29.74 22.55
N MET A 254 -1.65 30.30 21.36
CA MET A 254 -1.87 31.73 21.19
C MET A 254 -3.17 32.21 21.85
N VAL A 255 -4.24 31.42 21.79
CA VAL A 255 -5.52 31.72 22.46
C VAL A 255 -5.35 31.67 23.98
N GLU A 256 -4.63 30.66 24.49
CA GLU A 256 -4.35 30.47 25.91
C GLU A 256 -3.28 31.43 26.46
N ARG A 257 -2.61 32.19 25.56
CA ARG A 257 -1.53 33.13 25.87
C ARG A 257 -0.32 32.49 26.58
N ASP A 258 -0.10 31.20 26.36
CA ASP A 258 1.08 30.50 26.85
C ASP A 258 2.26 30.74 25.89
N GLN A 259 3.21 31.56 26.35
CA GLN A 259 4.40 31.91 25.57
C GLN A 259 5.36 30.74 25.35
N ALA A 260 5.45 29.81 26.31
CA ALA A 260 6.35 28.66 26.21
C ALA A 260 5.81 27.66 25.17
N ALA A 261 4.51 27.34 25.28
CA ALA A 261 3.84 26.46 24.32
C ALA A 261 3.76 27.08 22.92
N THR A 262 3.61 28.40 22.82
CA THR A 262 3.64 29.12 21.52
C THR A 262 5.02 28.98 20.85
N LEU A 263 6.10 29.13 21.61
CA LEU A 263 7.47 28.98 21.07
C LEU A 263 7.76 27.54 20.63
N GLU A 264 7.29 26.55 21.39
CA GLU A 264 7.45 25.14 21.05
C GLU A 264 6.67 24.77 19.78
N ALA A 265 5.40 25.18 19.69
CA ALA A 265 4.60 24.99 18.49
C ALA A 265 5.23 25.66 17.26
N LEU A 266 5.79 26.87 17.41
CA LEU A 266 6.49 27.57 16.33
C LEU A 266 7.74 26.81 15.87
N LYS A 267 8.51 26.22 16.79
CA LYS A 267 9.64 25.34 16.45
C LYS A 267 9.17 24.09 15.70
N GLY A 268 8.07 23.49 16.14
CA GLY A 268 7.46 22.34 15.45
C GLY A 268 7.05 22.67 14.02
N VAL A 269 6.33 23.78 13.81
CA VAL A 269 5.96 24.27 12.47
C VAL A 269 7.19 24.58 11.62
N GLY A 270 8.19 25.29 12.19
CA GLY A 270 9.43 25.60 11.50
C GLY A 270 10.24 24.34 11.11
N GLY A 271 10.26 23.34 11.99
CA GLY A 271 10.88 22.04 11.74
C GLY A 271 10.21 21.27 10.60
N ALA A 272 8.87 21.24 10.59
CA ALA A 272 8.10 20.62 9.49
C ALA A 272 8.33 21.36 8.16
N ILE A 273 8.31 22.70 8.14
CA ILE A 273 8.64 23.48 6.93
C ILE A 273 10.05 23.17 6.43
N PHE A 274 11.03 23.08 7.34
CA PHE A 274 12.41 22.77 6.98
C PHE A 274 12.55 21.35 6.43
N LEU A 275 12.00 20.34 7.11
CA LEU A 275 12.03 18.95 6.66
C LEU A 275 11.29 18.78 5.33
N GLY A 276 10.09 19.34 5.23
CA GLY A 276 9.29 19.38 4.01
C GLY A 276 10.05 20.00 2.85
N GLY A 277 10.62 21.19 3.05
CA GLY A 277 11.34 21.92 2.02
C GLY A 277 12.69 21.30 1.59
N THR A 278 13.42 20.68 2.51
CA THR A 278 14.77 20.14 2.24
C THR A 278 14.79 18.69 1.81
N LEU A 279 13.82 17.88 2.26
CA LEU A 279 13.81 16.44 2.01
C LEU A 279 12.57 16.01 1.21
N VAL A 280 11.37 16.29 1.73
CA VAL A 280 10.12 15.73 1.16
C VAL A 280 9.87 16.29 -0.24
N VAL A 281 9.85 17.62 -0.39
CA VAL A 281 9.55 18.29 -1.67
C VAL A 281 10.60 17.96 -2.74
N PRO A 282 11.92 18.03 -2.47
CA PRO A 282 12.92 17.60 -3.45
C PRO A 282 12.78 16.14 -3.86
N THR A 283 12.47 15.23 -2.91
CA THR A 283 12.32 13.81 -3.21
C THR A 283 11.08 13.53 -4.07
N LEU A 284 9.95 14.17 -3.76
CA LEU A 284 8.74 14.11 -4.58
C LEU A 284 8.99 14.69 -5.98
N TYR A 285 9.69 15.82 -6.06
CA TYR A 285 10.06 16.43 -7.34
C TYR A 285 10.95 15.51 -8.17
N MET A 286 11.96 14.87 -7.56
CA MET A 286 12.82 13.92 -8.27
C MET A 286 12.06 12.67 -8.70
N SER A 287 11.16 12.14 -7.86
CA SER A 287 10.28 11.02 -8.23
C SER A 287 9.41 11.37 -9.44
N GLN A 288 8.80 12.56 -9.47
CA GLN A 288 8.03 13.05 -10.61
C GLN A 288 8.88 13.26 -11.86
N ARG A 289 10.03 13.93 -11.72
CA ARG A 289 10.97 14.21 -12.81
C ARG A 289 11.47 12.93 -13.47
N ASN A 290 11.84 11.94 -12.66
CA ASN A 290 12.33 10.65 -13.10
C ASN A 290 11.20 9.68 -13.46
N ARG A 291 9.94 10.13 -13.39
CA ARG A 291 8.74 9.36 -13.73
C ARG A 291 8.63 8.05 -12.93
N VAL A 292 9.17 8.02 -11.71
CA VAL A 292 9.09 6.87 -10.81
C VAL A 292 7.64 6.75 -10.35
N THR A 293 6.95 5.71 -10.81
CA THR A 293 5.53 5.50 -10.53
C THR A 293 5.26 4.02 -10.33
N THR A 294 4.37 3.72 -9.39
CA THR A 294 3.83 2.38 -9.18
C THR A 294 2.61 2.11 -10.08
N VAL A 295 2.07 3.15 -10.72
CA VAL A 295 0.99 3.07 -11.70
C VAL A 295 1.59 2.82 -13.09
N PRO A 296 1.28 1.71 -13.76
CA PRO A 296 1.75 1.44 -15.11
C PRO A 296 1.14 2.39 -16.12
N ASP A 297 1.91 2.65 -17.18
CA ASP A 297 1.43 3.44 -18.30
C ASP A 297 0.81 2.54 -19.37
N LEU A 298 -0.51 2.42 -19.30
CA LEU A 298 -1.32 1.63 -20.24
C LEU A 298 -1.99 2.48 -21.32
N GLY A 299 -1.63 3.77 -21.42
CA GLY A 299 -2.30 4.71 -22.32
C GLY A 299 -3.73 5.11 -21.88
N ILE A 300 -4.20 4.61 -20.73
CA ILE A 300 -5.56 4.83 -20.19
C ILE A 300 -5.58 6.07 -19.29
N LYS A 301 -6.52 7.00 -19.53
CA LYS A 301 -6.68 8.21 -18.73
C LYS A 301 -7.52 7.97 -17.48
N VAL A 302 -7.17 8.65 -16.38
CA VAL A 302 -8.01 8.70 -15.16
C VAL A 302 -9.40 9.27 -15.46
N SER A 303 -9.52 10.13 -16.47
CA SER A 303 -10.79 10.75 -16.88
C SER A 303 -11.73 9.79 -17.61
N GLU A 304 -11.28 8.59 -17.99
CA GLU A 304 -12.17 7.58 -18.58
C GLU A 304 -13.21 7.12 -17.56
N ARG A 305 -14.42 6.82 -18.04
CA ARG A 305 -15.60 6.67 -17.17
C ARG A 305 -15.45 5.54 -16.15
N ASP A 306 -14.90 4.42 -16.58
CA ASP A 306 -14.62 3.24 -15.75
C ASP A 306 -13.53 3.54 -14.70
N GLN A 307 -12.48 4.26 -15.08
CA GLN A 307 -11.40 4.67 -14.17
C GLN A 307 -11.87 5.68 -13.14
N LEU A 308 -12.69 6.65 -13.56
CA LEU A 308 -13.27 7.61 -12.65
C LEU A 308 -14.25 6.93 -11.67
N ALA A 309 -15.04 5.98 -12.15
CA ALA A 309 -15.97 5.23 -11.31
C ALA A 309 -15.24 4.42 -10.24
N THR A 310 -14.18 3.69 -10.59
CA THR A 310 -13.38 2.93 -9.61
C THR A 310 -12.70 3.86 -8.60
N LEU A 311 -12.14 5.00 -9.05
CA LEU A 311 -11.56 6.00 -8.16
C LEU A 311 -12.58 6.54 -7.15
N ILE A 312 -13.80 6.86 -7.59
CA ILE A 312 -14.89 7.32 -6.71
C ILE A 312 -15.22 6.25 -5.66
N VAL A 313 -15.32 4.98 -6.07
CA VAL A 313 -15.57 3.87 -5.14
C VAL A 313 -14.50 3.82 -4.04
N GLY A 314 -13.21 3.89 -4.43
CA GLY A 314 -12.11 3.91 -3.46
C GLY A 314 -12.17 5.09 -2.49
N ALA A 315 -12.47 6.29 -3.00
CA ALA A 315 -12.59 7.49 -2.19
C ALA A 315 -13.74 7.40 -1.17
N VAL A 316 -14.89 6.86 -1.60
CA VAL A 316 -16.05 6.65 -0.74
C VAL A 316 -15.73 5.63 0.35
N THR A 317 -15.14 4.48 0.01
CA THR A 317 -14.73 3.46 0.99
C THR A 317 -13.78 4.03 2.05
N LEU A 318 -12.74 4.74 1.63
CA LEU A 318 -11.79 5.34 2.57
C LEU A 318 -12.45 6.40 3.46
N THR A 319 -13.40 7.18 2.92
CA THR A 319 -14.15 8.18 3.70
C THR A 319 -14.99 7.52 4.79
N PHE A 320 -15.69 6.42 4.48
CA PHE A 320 -16.44 5.66 5.48
C PHE A 320 -15.53 5.16 6.60
N THR A 321 -14.40 4.57 6.26
CA THR A 321 -13.41 4.10 7.25
C THR A 321 -12.85 5.24 8.10
N ALA A 322 -12.54 6.40 7.50
CA ALA A 322 -12.07 7.57 8.23
C ALA A 322 -13.13 8.07 9.23
N VAL A 323 -14.41 8.10 8.83
CA VAL A 323 -15.53 8.48 9.71
C VAL A 323 -15.68 7.47 10.86
N GLU A 324 -15.57 6.17 10.60
CA GLU A 324 -15.63 5.16 11.65
C GLU A 324 -14.47 5.28 12.64
N VAL A 325 -13.25 5.44 12.14
CA VAL A 325 -12.06 5.67 12.97
C VAL A 325 -12.22 6.93 13.82
N PHE A 326 -12.72 8.02 13.23
CA PHE A 326 -12.96 9.26 13.96
C PHE A 326 -14.00 9.09 15.08
N LYS A 327 -15.12 8.40 14.79
CA LYS A 327 -16.13 8.07 15.81
C LYS A 327 -15.55 7.22 16.94
N LYS A 328 -14.67 6.27 16.63
CA LYS A 328 -13.99 5.44 17.64
C LYS A 328 -13.08 6.27 18.53
N ILE A 329 -12.27 7.15 17.96
CA ILE A 329 -11.39 8.05 18.71
C ILE A 329 -12.20 8.95 19.65
N LEU A 330 -13.33 9.49 19.18
CA LEU A 330 -14.22 10.31 20.02
C LEU A 330 -14.81 9.51 21.19
N ARG A 331 -15.29 8.28 20.95
CA ARG A 331 -15.82 7.41 22.01
C ARG A 331 -14.75 7.10 23.05
N TRP A 332 -13.54 6.77 22.62
CA TRP A 332 -12.43 6.47 23.52
C TRP A 332 -12.10 7.67 24.43
N ARG A 333 -11.97 8.88 23.88
CA ARG A 333 -11.75 10.10 24.68
C ARG A 333 -12.88 10.38 25.67
N HIS A 334 -14.13 10.12 25.28
CA HIS A 334 -15.26 10.35 26.17
C HIS A 334 -15.27 9.37 27.33
N GLN A 335 -14.89 8.11 27.07
CA GLN A 335 -14.79 7.07 28.10
C GLN A 335 -13.62 7.34 29.07
N GLU A 336 -12.46 7.75 28.57
CA GLU A 336 -11.34 8.20 29.41
C GLU A 336 -11.73 9.36 30.33
N ALA A 337 -12.43 10.37 29.80
CA ALA A 337 -12.91 11.50 30.61
C ALA A 337 -13.90 11.05 31.70
N MET A 338 -14.80 10.10 31.40
CA MET A 338 -15.71 9.54 32.40
C MET A 338 -14.98 8.70 33.46
N ASP A 339 -13.98 7.92 33.07
CA ASP A 339 -13.19 7.10 33.99
C ASP A 339 -12.34 7.99 34.91
N GLU A 340 -11.77 9.08 34.41
CA GLU A 340 -11.08 10.11 35.20
C GLU A 340 -12.04 10.81 36.19
N GLU A 341 -13.26 11.16 35.75
CA GLU A 341 -14.28 11.73 36.63
C GLU A 341 -14.73 10.75 37.73
N LEU A 342 -14.87 9.46 37.41
CA LEU A 342 -15.26 8.42 38.35
C LEU A 342 -14.18 8.17 39.41
N GLN A 343 -12.89 8.24 39.03
CA GLN A 343 -11.76 8.10 39.95
C GLN A 343 -11.57 9.32 40.88
N MET A 344 -12.11 10.48 40.51
CA MET A 344 -12.09 11.69 41.35
C MET A 344 -13.24 11.75 42.38
N LEU A 345 -14.21 10.84 42.33
CA LEU A 345 -15.28 10.76 43.33
C LEU A 345 -14.76 10.08 44.62
N PRO A 346 -14.94 10.68 45.81
CA PRO A 346 -14.46 10.08 47.05
C PRO A 346 -15.20 8.77 47.34
N ALA A 347 -14.46 7.73 47.75
CA ALA A 347 -14.99 6.45 48.19
C ALA A 347 -15.84 6.61 49.47
N VAL A 348 -17.07 7.08 49.34
CA VAL A 348 -18.04 7.19 50.43
C VAL A 348 -19.13 6.16 50.19
N GLU A 349 -18.84 4.91 50.58
CA GLU A 349 -19.83 3.94 51.08
C GLU A 349 -19.14 2.61 51.45
N ALA A 350 -18.32 2.63 52.51
CA ALA A 350 -17.92 1.42 53.23
C ALA A 350 -17.86 1.65 54.75
N SER A 351 -18.59 2.64 55.27
CA SER A 351 -18.65 2.97 56.69
C SER A 351 -20.08 3.18 57.18
N ASN A 352 -20.99 2.25 56.87
CA ASN A 352 -22.29 2.22 57.57
C ASN A 352 -22.93 0.82 57.61
N THR A 353 -22.22 -0.15 58.18
CA THR A 353 -22.87 -1.28 58.89
C THR A 353 -21.99 -1.71 60.05
N SER A 354 -22.06 -0.95 61.14
CA SER A 354 -21.62 -1.36 62.47
C SER A 354 -22.77 -2.09 63.17
N HIS A 355 -22.44 -3.19 63.83
CA HIS A 355 -23.15 -3.82 64.96
C HIS A 355 -24.55 -4.47 64.78
N ARG A 356 -24.51 -5.81 64.64
CA ARG A 356 -25.36 -6.83 65.32
C ARG A 356 -24.69 -8.17 64.99
N GLY A 357 -24.27 -9.08 65.86
CA GLY A 357 -24.52 -9.39 67.26
C GLY A 357 -24.37 -10.92 67.38
N SER A 358 -23.79 -11.40 68.49
CA SER A 358 -23.82 -12.77 69.05
C SER A 358 -23.17 -13.96 68.30
N ALA A 359 -22.06 -14.44 68.88
CA ALA A 359 -21.77 -15.81 69.34
C ALA A 359 -22.33 -17.03 68.58
N SER A 360 -21.45 -17.95 68.15
CA SER A 360 -21.18 -19.22 68.86
C SER A 360 -19.93 -19.92 68.29
N SER A 361 -19.24 -20.64 69.17
CA SER A 361 -18.19 -21.62 68.89
C SER A 361 -18.67 -22.74 67.95
N ASP A 362 -17.77 -23.29 67.13
CA ASP A 362 -17.35 -24.70 67.25
C ASP A 362 -16.29 -25.08 66.21
N GLU A 363 -15.23 -25.72 66.71
CA GLU A 363 -14.26 -26.51 65.98
C GLU A 363 -14.95 -27.71 65.29
N HIS A 364 -14.53 -28.09 64.07
CA HIS A 364 -14.08 -29.45 63.78
C HIS A 364 -13.61 -29.70 62.32
N THR A 365 -12.36 -30.16 62.23
CA THR A 365 -11.81 -31.25 61.37
C THR A 365 -12.03 -31.31 59.84
N ALA A 366 -10.88 -31.19 59.16
CA ALA A 366 -10.35 -32.00 58.06
C ALA A 366 -11.15 -33.22 57.56
N SER A 367 -11.25 -33.38 56.22
CA SER A 367 -10.70 -34.53 55.44
C SER A 367 -11.28 -34.60 54.01
N ARG A 368 -10.48 -35.21 53.11
CA ARG A 368 -10.79 -35.80 51.79
C ARG A 368 -10.91 -34.84 50.61
N SER A 369 -9.88 -34.68 49.77
CA SER A 369 -9.30 -35.66 48.82
C SER A 369 -10.28 -36.10 47.73
N GLU A 370 -10.26 -35.39 46.61
CA GLU A 370 -10.70 -35.95 45.33
C GLU A 370 -9.52 -36.07 44.37
N THR A 371 -9.24 -37.32 44.07
CA THR A 371 -8.39 -37.82 43.01
C THR A 371 -9.31 -38.08 41.81
N ARG A 372 -8.97 -37.60 40.61
CA ARG A 372 -8.80 -38.45 39.41
C ARG A 372 -8.62 -37.64 38.14
N GLN A 373 -7.41 -37.77 37.60
CA GLN A 373 -7.11 -37.73 36.18
C GLN A 373 -7.89 -38.81 35.42
N HIS A 374 -8.35 -38.45 34.22
CA HIS A 374 -8.49 -39.22 32.98
C HIS A 374 -9.27 -38.28 32.03
N GLN A 375 -8.95 -38.09 30.76
CA GLN A 375 -8.06 -38.78 29.82
C GLN A 375 -7.82 -37.83 28.65
#